data_AF-A3U7X9-F1
#
_entry.id   AF-A3U7X9-F1
#
_cell.length_a   1.000
_cell.length_b   1.000
_cell.length_c   1.000
_cell.angle_alpha   90.00
_cell.angle_beta   90.00
_cell.angle_gamma   90.00
#
_symmetry.space_group_name_H-M   'P 1'
#
loop_
_entity.id
_entity.type
_entity.pdbx_description
1 polymer ?
#
loop_
_entity_poly.entity_id
_entity_poly.type
_entity_poly.pdbx_seq_one_letter_code
_entity_poly.pdbx_strand_id
1 'polypeptide(L)'
;MTQLSKLKSELELYAQEKNLTELQVVEKLNAYYFNKKVNDNLKLYKKGKKKVSAITKDLKISPRKFYAILEEKNIPHKKYNKTASN
;
A
#
# COMPACT_ATOMS: atom_id res chain seq x y z
N MET A 1 -32.05 -1.93 -9.05
CA MET A 1 -30.70 -2.39 -8.64
C MET A 1 -29.80 -1.18 -8.43
N THR A 2 -29.12 -1.10 -7.30
CA THR A 2 -28.10 -0.07 -7.07
C THR A 2 -26.75 -0.54 -7.62
N GLN A 3 -25.81 0.37 -7.86
CA GLN A 3 -24.45 -0.01 -8.24
C GLN A 3 -23.79 -0.90 -7.17
N LEU A 4 -24.08 -0.64 -5.89
CA LEU A 4 -23.60 -1.45 -4.77
C LEU A 4 -24.16 -2.88 -4.81
N SER A 5 -25.43 -3.09 -5.15
CA SER A 5 -26.00 -4.44 -5.22
C SER A 5 -25.35 -5.27 -6.33
N LYS A 6 -25.06 -4.66 -7.48
CA LYS A 6 -24.35 -5.36 -8.58
C LYS A 6 -22.94 -5.77 -8.16
N LEU A 7 -22.20 -4.87 -7.54
CA LEU A 7 -20.83 -5.12 -7.11
C LEU A 7 -20.76 -6.23 -6.06
N LYS A 8 -21.72 -6.30 -5.14
CA LYS A 8 -21.84 -7.41 -4.18
C LYS A 8 -22.05 -8.75 -4.88
N SER A 9 -23.01 -8.82 -5.81
CA SER A 9 -23.27 -10.06 -6.55
C SER A 9 -22.09 -10.51 -7.41
N GLU A 10 -21.38 -9.59 -8.08
CA GLU A 10 -20.16 -9.93 -8.82
C GLU A 10 -19.04 -10.46 -7.91
N LEU A 11 -18.93 -9.92 -6.69
CA LEU A 11 -17.93 -10.32 -5.71
C LEU A 11 -18.26 -11.70 -5.10
N GLU A 12 -19.54 -11.95 -4.81
CA GLU A 12 -20.07 -13.27 -4.41
C GLU A 12 -19.78 -14.34 -5.47
N LEU A 13 -20.09 -14.05 -6.74
CA LEU A 13 -19.82 -14.96 -7.85
C LEU A 13 -18.33 -15.26 -7.98
N TYR A 14 -17.47 -14.23 -7.95
CA TYR A 14 -16.03 -14.41 -8.02
C TYR A 14 -15.48 -15.22 -6.83
N ALA A 15 -16.00 -14.98 -5.62
CA ALA A 15 -15.63 -15.73 -4.43
C ALA A 15 -15.98 -17.22 -4.59
N GLN A 16 -17.18 -17.53 -5.08
CA GLN A 16 -17.61 -18.90 -5.37
C GLN A 16 -16.73 -19.56 -6.45
N GLU A 17 -16.50 -18.90 -7.59
CA GLU A 17 -15.67 -19.43 -8.68
C GLU A 17 -14.23 -19.74 -8.26
N LYS A 18 -13.70 -18.98 -7.30
CA LYS A 18 -12.32 -19.13 -6.81
C LYS A 18 -12.18 -19.91 -5.51
N ASN A 19 -13.27 -20.46 -4.97
CA ASN A 19 -13.31 -21.11 -3.67
C ASN A 19 -12.71 -20.23 -2.56
N LEU A 20 -13.07 -18.94 -2.57
CA LEU A 20 -12.68 -17.94 -1.59
C LEU A 20 -13.91 -17.44 -0.83
N THR A 21 -13.69 -16.75 0.28
CA THR A 21 -14.73 -15.93 0.90
C THR A 21 -14.73 -14.52 0.30
N GLU A 22 -15.89 -13.86 0.29
CA GLU A 22 -15.99 -12.45 -0.12
C GLU A 22 -14.99 -11.55 0.65
N LEU A 23 -14.79 -11.82 1.94
CA LEU A 23 -13.85 -11.08 2.76
C LEU A 23 -12.41 -11.18 2.24
N GLN A 24 -11.97 -12.39 1.87
CA GLN A 24 -10.63 -12.61 1.29
C GLN A 24 -10.47 -11.89 -0.06
N VAL A 25 -11.53 -11.81 -0.86
CA VAL A 25 -11.52 -11.08 -2.13
C VAL A 25 -11.36 -9.58 -1.87
N VAL A 26 -12.10 -9.02 -0.93
CA VAL A 26 -11.99 -7.61 -0.52
C VAL A 26 -10.59 -7.30 0.03
N GLU A 27 -10.01 -8.18 0.85
CA GLU A 27 -8.66 -8.04 1.38
C GLU A 27 -7.61 -8.01 0.26
N LYS A 28 -7.72 -8.92 -0.72
CA LYS A 28 -6.84 -8.94 -1.91
C LYS A 28 -6.97 -7.67 -2.73
N LEU A 29 -8.19 -7.17 -2.94
CA LEU A 29 -8.43 -5.89 -3.64
C LEU A 29 -7.81 -4.71 -2.88
N ASN A 30 -8.03 -4.64 -1.57
CA ASN A 30 -7.42 -3.61 -0.73
C ASN A 30 -5.89 -3.64 -0.81
N ALA A 31 -5.28 -4.82 -0.70
CA ALA A 31 -3.84 -5.00 -0.81
C ALA A 31 -3.33 -4.56 -2.20
N TYR A 32 -4.01 -4.94 -3.28
CA TYR A 32 -3.66 -4.57 -4.64
C TYR A 32 -3.65 -3.05 -4.82
N TYR A 33 -4.74 -2.36 -4.45
CA TYR A 33 -4.85 -0.92 -4.61
C TYR A 33 -3.91 -0.15 -3.68
N PHE A 34 -3.69 -0.64 -2.45
CA PHE A 34 -2.69 -0.09 -1.55
C PHE A 34 -1.29 -0.17 -2.17
N ASN A 35 -0.90 -1.34 -2.67
CA ASN A 35 0.40 -1.56 -3.31
C ASN A 35 0.58 -0.70 -4.57
N LYS A 36 -0.47 -0.54 -5.37
CA LYS A 36 -0.47 0.38 -6.52
C LYS A 36 -0.14 1.81 -6.08
N LYS A 37 -0.83 2.30 -5.05
CA LYS A 37 -0.61 3.64 -4.49
C LYS A 37 0.79 3.80 -3.87
N VAL A 38 1.30 2.77 -3.22
CA VAL A 38 2.69 2.73 -2.72
C VAL A 38 3.66 2.89 -3.88
N ASN A 39 3.51 2.12 -4.96
CA ASN A 39 4.40 2.18 -6.11
C ASN A 39 4.42 3.56 -6.77
N ASP A 40 3.28 4.22 -6.89
CA ASP A 40 3.21 5.58 -7.43
C ASP A 40 3.90 6.61 -6.52
N ASN A 41 3.73 6.48 -5.21
CA ASN A 41 4.47 7.32 -4.25
C ASN A 41 5.98 7.05 -4.26
N LEU A 42 6.40 5.79 -4.43
CA LEU A 42 7.81 5.43 -4.54
C LEU A 42 8.46 6.02 -5.79
N LYS A 43 7.75 6.07 -6.93
CA LYS A 43 8.24 6.76 -8.13
C LYS A 43 8.49 8.25 -7.85
N LEU A 44 7.63 8.91 -7.08
CA LEU A 44 7.79 10.32 -6.71
C LEU A 44 8.92 10.52 -5.69
N TYR A 45 9.06 9.60 -4.74
CA TYR A 45 10.16 9.58 -3.77
C TYR A 45 11.52 9.46 -4.46
N LYS A 46 11.69 8.47 -5.35
CA LYS A 46 12.93 8.24 -6.11
C LYS A 46 13.32 9.44 -6.97
N LYS A 47 12.34 10.20 -7.47
CA LYS A 47 12.56 11.45 -8.23
C LYS A 47 12.84 12.67 -7.34
N GLY A 48 12.87 12.52 -6.02
CA GLY A 48 13.01 13.63 -5.07
C GLY A 48 11.80 14.59 -5.03
N LYS A 49 10.69 14.27 -5.73
CA LYS A 49 9.53 15.15 -5.88
C LYS A 49 8.62 15.17 -4.66
N LYS A 50 8.64 14.11 -3.84
CA LYS A 50 7.87 14.03 -2.59
C LYS A 50 8.74 13.57 -1.43
N LYS A 51 8.62 14.26 -0.30
CA LYS A 51 9.24 13.88 0.98
C LYS A 51 8.44 12.76 1.65
N VAL A 52 9.10 12.00 2.53
CA VAL A 52 8.48 10.91 3.32
C VAL A 52 7.21 11.38 4.03
N SER A 53 7.23 12.56 4.65
CA SER A 53 6.07 13.10 5.39
C SER A 53 4.82 13.31 4.53
N ALA A 54 4.97 13.71 3.27
CA ALA A 54 3.86 13.84 2.34
C ALA A 54 3.34 12.46 1.90
N ILE A 55 4.26 11.53 1.61
CA ILE A 55 3.93 10.16 1.19
C ILE A 55 3.18 9.41 2.30
N THR A 56 3.61 9.55 3.56
CA THR A 56 2.96 8.91 4.70
C THR A 56 1.54 9.43 4.93
N LYS A 57 1.31 10.73 4.66
CA LYS A 57 -0.05 11.32 4.68
C LYS A 57 -0.91 10.76 3.55
N ASP A 58 -0.37 10.69 2.33
CA ASP A 58 -1.08 10.14 1.17
C ASP A 58 -1.48 8.68 1.41
N LEU A 59 -0.56 7.87 1.93
CA LEU A 59 -0.77 6.44 2.19
C LEU A 59 -1.53 6.16 3.50
N LYS A 60 -1.74 7.18 4.35
CA LYS A 60 -2.33 7.05 5.69
C LYS A 60 -1.60 6.00 6.56
N ILE A 61 -0.27 5.98 6.48
CA ILE A 61 0.58 5.09 7.29
C ILE A 61 1.60 5.89 8.10
N SER A 62 2.18 5.27 9.13
CA SER A 62 3.26 5.90 9.87
C SER A 62 4.56 5.94 9.04
N PRO A 63 5.45 6.91 9.30
CA PRO A 63 6.78 6.93 8.68
C PRO A 63 7.56 5.63 8.89
N ARG A 64 7.45 5.00 10.06
CA ARG A 64 8.09 3.70 10.35
C ARG A 64 7.64 2.61 9.37
N LYS A 65 6.33 2.51 9.10
CA LYS A 65 5.81 1.56 8.10
C LYS A 65 6.34 1.86 6.71
N PHE A 66 6.43 3.14 6.34
CA PHE A 66 6.99 3.52 5.05
C PHE A 66 8.48 3.17 4.92
N TYR A 67 9.30 3.38 5.96
CA TYR A 67 10.70 2.95 5.95
C TYR A 67 10.85 1.43 5.82
N ALA A 68 10.00 0.63 6.48
CA ALA A 68 9.98 -0.82 6.30
C ALA A 68 9.69 -1.22 4.83
N ILE A 69 8.76 -0.52 4.16
CA ILE A 69 8.51 -0.73 2.72
C ILE A 69 9.75 -0.40 1.88
N LEU A 70 10.49 0.65 2.24
CA LEU A 70 11.74 0.99 1.54
C LEU A 70 12.79 -0.11 1.72
N GLU A 71 12.92 -0.66 2.93
CA GLU A 71 13.83 -1.76 3.23
C GLU A 71 13.47 -3.04 2.46
N GLU A 72 12.20 -3.44 2.51
CA GLU A 72 11.70 -4.63 1.79
C GLU A 72 11.94 -4.54 0.28
N LYS A 73 11.84 -3.33 -0.28
CA LYS A 73 12.08 -3.07 -1.71
C LYS A 73 13.54 -2.75 -2.04
N ASN A 74 14.46 -2.87 -1.09
CA ASN A 74 15.89 -2.54 -1.24
C ASN A 74 16.12 -1.11 -1.76
N ILE A 75 15.28 -0.15 -1.35
CA ILE A 75 15.41 1.26 -1.73
C ILE A 75 16.27 1.99 -0.69
N PRO A 76 17.41 2.60 -1.10
CA PRO A 76 18.29 3.29 -0.17
C PRO A 76 17.58 4.50 0.43
N HIS A 77 17.75 4.67 1.74
CA HIS A 77 17.29 5.82 2.48
C HIS A 77 18.28 6.11 3.62
N LYS A 78 18.35 7.36 4.05
CA LYS A 78 19.24 7.76 5.14
C LYS A 78 18.75 7.16 6.45
N LYS A 79 19.47 6.17 6.97
CA LYS A 79 19.29 5.68 8.33
C LYS A 79 20.00 6.64 9.28
N TYR A 80 19.30 7.05 10.34
CA TYR A 80 19.92 7.83 11.40
C TYR A 80 20.66 6.88 12.34
N ASN A 81 22.00 6.82 12.21
CA ASN A 81 22.84 6.11 13.16
C ASN A 81 23.12 7.03 14.34
N LYS A 82 22.45 6.79 15.47
CA LYS A 82 22.65 7.55 16.72
C LYS A 82 24.04 7.33 17.34
N THR A 83 24.81 6.36 16.84
CA THR A 83 26.15 5.99 17.33
C THR A 83 27.30 6.79 16.71
N ALA A 84 27.03 7.77 15.84
CA ALA A 84 28.05 8.62 15.23
C ALA A 84 28.28 9.94 15.99
N SER A 85 28.08 9.94 17.30
CA SER A 85 28.45 11.06 18.17
C SER A 85 29.26 10.53 19.36
N ASN A 86 30.57 10.80 19.29
CA ASN A 86 31.65 10.58 20.25
C ASN A 86 32.17 9.16 20.41
#